data_AF-A0A2N9I1T3-F1
#
_entry.id   AF-A0A2N9I1T3-F1
#
_cell.length_a   1.000
_cell.length_b   1.000
_cell.length_c   1.000
_cell.angle_alpha   90.00
_cell.angle_beta   90.00
_cell.angle_gamma   90.00
#
_symmetry.space_group_name_H-M   'P 1'
#
loop_
_entity.id
_entity.type
_entity.pdbx_description
1 polymer ?
#
loop_
_entity_poly.entity_id
_entity_poly.type
_entity_poly.pdbx_seq_one_letter_code
_entity_poly.pdbx_strand_id
1 'polypeptide(L)'
;MRTMSFHGLPTMKTRGSPIALSSSPPSDDESTISRFFESELQHMPHPDYLTRFRDRSIDVTARQDSINWIFKVHAYHRFKPVTALLSVNYFDRFLSSHSVPLPNRWPFQLLSVACLSLAAKMEEPDVPFLLELQVLEPKFVFEPKTVQRMELRVLSILNWRLHSVTPFDFLHCFISNLPSSSSTPKPDIFTRVFSASSDLILRTTRVIDFLGFAPSTIAAAAVLCASGEAGSASDCPDERLNKEMVRSCHQLMEEYLIDTCPSARLKQRRAEPPPTPPSPVGVLDAAACGSCDTRSDNPNSIGLAEAEAEVEAELPNKRLRSSAPDVQQR
;
A
#
# COMPACT_ATOMS: atom_id res chain seq x y z
N MET A 1 42.01 -74.23 18.11
CA MET A 1 42.34 -75.02 16.89
C MET A 1 42.28 -74.07 15.70
N ARG A 2 43.42 -73.93 15.01
CA ARG A 2 43.63 -73.36 13.66
C ARG A 2 43.30 -71.88 13.39
N THR A 3 44.37 -71.09 13.55
CA THR A 3 44.83 -70.04 12.64
C THR A 3 44.74 -70.44 11.17
N MET A 4 44.35 -69.50 10.30
CA MET A 4 44.94 -69.35 8.95
C MET A 4 45.00 -67.88 8.55
N SER A 5 46.23 -67.42 8.32
CA SER A 5 46.59 -66.17 7.67
C SER A 5 46.62 -66.38 6.15
N PHE A 6 46.30 -65.35 5.37
CA PHE A 6 46.81 -65.19 4.02
C PHE A 6 47.22 -63.73 3.75
N HIS A 7 48.43 -63.59 3.22
CA HIS A 7 49.08 -62.36 2.76
C HIS A 7 48.58 -61.93 1.37
N GLY A 8 48.71 -60.63 1.03
CA GLY A 8 48.84 -60.19 -0.37
C GLY A 8 48.33 -58.78 -0.69
N LEU A 9 49.26 -57.84 -0.88
CA LEU A 9 49.18 -56.41 -1.27
C LEU A 9 48.45 -56.12 -2.63
N PRO A 10 48.16 -54.86 -3.07
CA PRO A 10 48.95 -53.63 -2.83
C PRO A 10 48.23 -52.29 -2.55
N THR A 11 49.02 -51.42 -1.94
CA THR A 11 48.81 -49.99 -1.70
C THR A 11 48.75 -49.16 -3.00
N MET A 12 47.67 -48.40 -3.20
CA MET A 12 47.69 -47.21 -4.06
C MET A 12 47.71 -45.95 -3.20
N LYS A 13 48.82 -45.19 -3.32
CA LYS A 13 48.92 -43.80 -2.89
C LYS A 13 48.06 -42.95 -3.82
N THR A 14 46.97 -42.38 -3.33
CA THR A 14 46.35 -41.19 -3.92
C THR A 14 46.59 -40.00 -3.00
N ARG A 15 47.41 -39.11 -3.50
CA ARG A 15 47.75 -37.80 -2.95
C ARG A 15 46.56 -36.89 -3.25
N GLY A 16 45.68 -36.68 -2.27
CA GLY A 16 44.57 -35.73 -2.34
C GLY A 16 44.71 -34.71 -1.21
N SER A 17 45.01 -33.48 -1.56
CA SER A 17 45.01 -32.34 -0.64
C SER A 17 43.62 -32.14 -0.02
N PRO A 18 43.50 -31.71 1.25
CA PRO A 18 42.22 -31.48 1.87
C PRO A 18 41.55 -30.27 1.22
N ILE A 19 40.43 -30.49 0.51
CA ILE A 19 39.52 -29.43 0.12
C ILE A 19 38.86 -28.95 1.42
N ALA A 20 39.20 -27.74 1.83
CA ALA A 20 38.49 -27.03 2.88
C ALA A 20 37.07 -26.75 2.38
N LEU A 21 36.11 -27.62 2.71
CA LEU A 21 34.70 -27.23 2.74
C LEU A 21 34.46 -26.42 4.01
N SER A 22 34.77 -25.12 3.95
CA SER A 22 34.11 -24.15 4.83
C SER A 22 32.84 -23.67 4.15
N SER A 23 31.80 -24.48 4.15
CA SER A 23 30.44 -23.97 4.01
C SER A 23 29.81 -24.08 5.38
N SER A 24 29.99 -23.05 6.20
CA SER A 24 29.07 -22.77 7.29
C SER A 24 27.65 -22.78 6.70
N PRO A 25 26.67 -23.45 7.34
CA PRO A 25 25.30 -23.41 6.87
C PRO A 25 24.86 -21.93 6.78
N PRO A 26 24.10 -21.54 5.73
CA PRO A 26 23.53 -20.20 5.67
C PRO A 26 22.79 -19.93 6.98
N SER A 27 22.90 -18.71 7.51
CA SER A 27 22.04 -18.30 8.62
C SER A 27 20.59 -18.57 8.22
N ASP A 28 19.73 -18.95 9.19
CA ASP A 28 18.34 -19.31 8.92
C ASP A 28 17.62 -18.26 8.05
N ASP A 29 18.01 -16.99 8.16
CA ASP A 29 17.52 -15.86 7.37
C ASP A 29 17.87 -15.92 5.88
N GLU A 30 19.09 -16.33 5.49
CA GLU A 30 19.52 -16.39 4.09
C GLU A 30 18.85 -17.54 3.32
N SER A 31 18.64 -18.67 4.02
CA SER A 31 17.87 -19.79 3.47
C SER A 31 16.37 -19.44 3.32
N THR A 32 15.84 -18.64 4.24
CA THR A 32 14.45 -18.20 4.24
C THR A 32 14.16 -17.20 3.12
N ILE A 33 15.01 -16.18 2.95
CA ILE A 33 14.82 -15.19 1.88
C ILE A 33 14.95 -15.82 0.48
N SER A 34 15.84 -16.80 0.31
CA SER A 34 15.98 -17.53 -0.95
C SER A 34 14.69 -18.26 -1.33
N ARG A 35 14.02 -18.89 -0.35
CA ARG A 35 12.71 -19.53 -0.56
C ARG A 35 11.61 -18.51 -0.94
N PHE A 36 11.66 -17.29 -0.41
CA PHE A 36 10.73 -16.24 -0.80
C PHE A 36 10.92 -15.83 -2.26
N PHE A 37 12.17 -15.62 -2.71
CA PHE A 37 12.47 -15.34 -4.12
C PHE A 37 11.99 -16.45 -5.07
N GLU A 38 12.19 -17.72 -4.71
CA GLU A 38 11.78 -18.86 -5.55
C GLU A 38 10.26 -18.99 -5.71
N SER A 39 9.49 -18.49 -4.74
CA SER A 39 8.04 -18.70 -4.68
C SER A 39 7.20 -17.43 -4.90
N GLU A 40 7.80 -16.24 -4.98
CA GLU A 40 7.06 -14.98 -5.08
C GLU A 40 6.18 -14.89 -6.33
N LEU A 41 6.68 -15.35 -7.49
CA LEU A 41 5.95 -15.30 -8.76
C LEU A 41 4.70 -16.19 -8.75
N GLN A 42 4.69 -17.25 -7.92
CA GLN A 42 3.55 -18.17 -7.81
C GLN A 42 2.38 -17.54 -7.04
N HIS A 43 2.62 -16.41 -6.37
CA HIS A 43 1.64 -15.67 -5.60
C HIS A 43 1.27 -14.33 -6.26
N MET A 44 1.65 -14.12 -7.52
CA MET A 44 1.22 -12.98 -8.32
C MET A 44 -0.08 -13.28 -9.08
N PRO A 45 -0.86 -12.25 -9.46
CA PRO A 45 -1.94 -12.38 -10.43
C PRO A 45 -1.43 -12.89 -11.78
N HIS A 46 -2.32 -13.43 -12.62
CA HIS A 46 -1.95 -13.90 -13.96
C HIS A 46 -1.39 -12.73 -14.82
N PRO A 47 -0.37 -12.97 -15.69
CA PRO A 47 0.32 -11.89 -16.42
C PRO A 47 -0.55 -10.98 -17.31
N ASP A 48 -1.70 -11.48 -17.78
CA ASP A 48 -2.65 -10.71 -18.59
C ASP A 48 -3.54 -9.76 -17.76
N TYR A 49 -3.53 -9.87 -16.44
CA TYR A 49 -4.42 -9.13 -15.54
C TYR A 49 -4.27 -7.61 -15.69
N LEU A 50 -3.04 -7.11 -15.79
CA LEU A 50 -2.78 -5.69 -16.02
C LEU A 50 -3.28 -5.23 -17.40
N THR A 51 -3.08 -6.05 -18.43
CA THR A 51 -3.59 -5.79 -19.79
C THR A 51 -5.12 -5.74 -19.79
N ARG A 52 -5.77 -6.61 -19.01
CA ARG A 52 -7.23 -6.65 -18.84
C ARG A 52 -7.83 -5.42 -18.13
N PHE A 53 -7.03 -4.65 -17.41
CA PHE A 53 -7.44 -3.32 -16.97
C PHE A 53 -7.30 -2.27 -18.08
N ARG A 54 -6.21 -2.35 -18.87
CA ARG A 54 -5.93 -1.41 -19.96
C ARG A 54 -6.95 -1.53 -21.10
N ASP A 55 -7.40 -2.75 -21.39
CA ASP A 55 -8.44 -3.03 -22.41
C ASP A 55 -9.88 -2.82 -21.89
N ARG A 56 -10.04 -2.45 -20.62
CA ARG A 56 -11.33 -2.22 -19.93
C ARG A 56 -12.23 -3.45 -19.83
N SER A 57 -11.68 -4.66 -19.92
CA SER A 57 -12.40 -5.91 -19.63
C SER A 57 -12.67 -6.11 -18.14
N ILE A 58 -11.90 -5.42 -17.27
CA ILE A 58 -12.14 -5.36 -15.83
C ILE A 58 -12.38 -3.90 -15.41
N ASP A 59 -13.40 -3.70 -14.58
CA ASP A 59 -13.77 -2.38 -14.06
C ASP A 59 -12.78 -1.91 -12.98
N VAL A 60 -11.86 -1.02 -13.38
CA VAL A 60 -10.86 -0.38 -12.51
C VAL A 60 -11.52 0.31 -11.32
N THR A 61 -12.66 0.98 -11.53
CA THR A 61 -13.39 1.67 -10.45
C THR A 61 -13.98 0.67 -9.45
N ALA A 62 -14.43 -0.50 -9.91
CA ALA A 62 -14.95 -1.54 -9.02
C ALA A 62 -13.84 -2.12 -8.14
N ARG A 63 -12.66 -2.35 -8.71
CA ARG A 63 -11.46 -2.72 -7.95
C ARG A 63 -11.09 -1.63 -6.95
N GLN A 64 -11.08 -0.36 -7.36
CA GLN A 64 -10.72 0.73 -6.47
C GLN A 64 -11.69 0.87 -5.29
N ASP A 65 -12.99 0.80 -5.54
CA ASP A 65 -14.03 0.80 -4.50
C ASP A 65 -13.84 -0.35 -3.50
N SER A 66 -13.53 -1.54 -4.02
CA SER A 66 -13.29 -2.76 -3.23
C SER A 66 -12.07 -2.61 -2.32
N ILE A 67 -10.96 -2.14 -2.88
CA ILE A 67 -9.73 -1.88 -2.12
C ILE A 67 -9.97 -0.78 -1.09
N ASN A 68 -10.62 0.32 -1.47
CA ASN A 68 -10.97 1.38 -0.54
C ASN A 68 -11.78 0.85 0.65
N TRP A 69 -12.74 -0.04 0.41
CA TRP A 69 -13.52 -0.69 1.47
C TRP A 69 -12.65 -1.61 2.35
N ILE A 70 -11.77 -2.44 1.76
CA ILE A 70 -10.82 -3.29 2.51
C ILE A 70 -10.00 -2.43 3.48
N PHE A 71 -9.41 -1.33 2.99
CA PHE A 71 -8.59 -0.44 3.82
C PHE A 71 -9.37 0.25 4.93
N LYS A 72 -10.63 0.63 4.68
CA LYS A 72 -11.52 1.19 5.69
C LYS A 72 -11.77 0.19 6.82
N VAL A 73 -12.10 -1.06 6.50
CA VAL A 73 -12.36 -2.11 7.49
C VAL A 73 -11.08 -2.51 8.24
N HIS A 74 -9.95 -2.65 7.52
CA HIS A 74 -8.63 -2.85 8.13
C HIS A 74 -8.32 -1.77 9.17
N ALA A 75 -8.52 -0.49 8.84
CA ALA A 75 -8.27 0.61 9.76
C ALA A 75 -9.22 0.59 10.97
N TYR A 76 -10.49 0.25 10.76
CA TYR A 76 -11.50 0.16 11.82
C TYR A 76 -11.17 -0.92 12.86
N HIS A 77 -10.80 -2.13 12.40
CA HIS A 77 -10.44 -3.25 13.28
C HIS A 77 -8.98 -3.22 13.73
N ARG A 78 -8.16 -2.28 13.23
CA ARG A 78 -6.71 -2.19 13.49
C ARG A 78 -5.96 -3.49 13.17
N PHE A 79 -6.35 -4.11 12.07
CA PHE A 79 -5.62 -5.27 11.55
C PHE A 79 -4.19 -4.91 11.19
N LYS A 80 -3.33 -5.92 11.14
CA LYS A 80 -1.95 -5.76 10.68
C LYS A 80 -1.95 -5.33 9.20
N PRO A 81 -0.94 -4.54 8.77
CA PRO A 81 -0.76 -4.18 7.36
C PRO A 81 -0.77 -5.38 6.40
N VAL A 82 -0.12 -6.48 6.79
CA VAL A 82 -0.07 -7.71 5.99
C VAL A 82 -1.46 -8.29 5.71
N THR A 83 -2.42 -8.14 6.64
CA THR A 83 -3.81 -8.59 6.47
C THR A 83 -4.50 -7.85 5.33
N ALA A 84 -4.36 -6.51 5.28
CA ALA A 84 -4.91 -5.72 4.17
C ALA A 84 -4.25 -6.08 2.84
N LEU A 85 -2.92 -6.24 2.84
CA LEU A 85 -2.19 -6.62 1.64
C LEU A 85 -2.62 -8.00 1.10
N LEU A 86 -2.70 -9.01 1.97
CA LEU A 86 -3.14 -10.35 1.60
C LEU A 86 -4.58 -10.35 1.09
N SER A 87 -5.46 -9.55 1.71
CA SER A 87 -6.83 -9.36 1.22
C SER A 87 -6.85 -8.90 -0.23
N VAL A 88 -6.01 -7.92 -0.59
CA VAL A 88 -5.90 -7.43 -1.97
C VAL A 88 -5.21 -8.45 -2.87
N ASN A 89 -4.18 -9.15 -2.40
CA ASN A 89 -3.52 -10.23 -3.14
C ASN A 89 -4.53 -11.33 -3.54
N TYR A 90 -5.37 -11.77 -2.61
CA TYR A 90 -6.38 -12.79 -2.88
C TYR A 90 -7.43 -12.27 -3.87
N PHE A 91 -7.86 -11.03 -3.70
CA PHE A 91 -8.81 -10.35 -4.58
C PHE A 91 -8.28 -10.27 -6.02
N ASP A 92 -7.05 -9.81 -6.21
CA ASP A 92 -6.44 -9.65 -7.53
C ASP A 92 -6.15 -10.99 -8.20
N ARG A 93 -5.65 -11.98 -7.45
CA ARG A 93 -5.46 -13.36 -7.97
C ARG A 93 -6.78 -13.97 -8.40
N PHE A 94 -7.85 -13.76 -7.64
CA PHE A 94 -9.19 -14.20 -8.01
C PHE A 94 -9.66 -13.56 -9.32
N LEU A 95 -9.58 -12.24 -9.44
CA LEU A 95 -10.03 -11.51 -10.64
C LEU A 95 -9.17 -11.80 -11.88
N SER A 96 -7.88 -12.11 -11.69
CA SER A 96 -7.02 -12.55 -12.78
C SER A 96 -7.48 -13.89 -13.38
N SER A 97 -8.06 -14.77 -12.56
CA SER A 97 -8.50 -16.12 -12.96
C SER A 97 -10.00 -16.21 -13.30
N HIS A 98 -10.80 -15.20 -12.91
CA HIS A 98 -12.24 -15.21 -13.08
C HIS A 98 -12.77 -13.84 -13.49
N SER A 99 -13.63 -13.83 -14.51
CA SER A 99 -14.38 -12.63 -14.87
C SER A 99 -15.59 -12.46 -13.95
N VAL A 100 -15.79 -11.23 -13.47
CA VAL A 100 -17.01 -10.84 -12.76
C VAL A 100 -17.92 -10.14 -13.76
N PRO A 101 -19.19 -10.55 -13.92
CA PRO A 101 -20.11 -9.93 -14.87
C PRO A 101 -20.35 -8.45 -14.56
N LEU A 102 -20.12 -7.58 -15.54
CA LEU A 102 -20.55 -6.18 -15.52
C LEU A 102 -22.06 -6.08 -15.85
N PRO A 103 -22.80 -5.09 -15.32
CA PRO A 103 -22.36 -3.94 -14.49
C PRO A 103 -22.52 -4.13 -12.97
N ASN A 104 -22.72 -5.37 -12.51
CA ASN A 104 -23.09 -5.63 -11.12
C ASN A 104 -21.92 -5.34 -10.17
N ARG A 105 -22.12 -4.40 -9.23
CA ARG A 105 -21.10 -4.00 -8.23
C ARG A 105 -21.06 -4.92 -7.00
N TRP A 106 -22.17 -5.59 -6.68
CA TRP A 106 -22.27 -6.45 -5.49
C TRP A 106 -21.27 -7.62 -5.47
N PRO A 107 -20.90 -8.30 -6.58
CA PRO A 107 -19.96 -9.41 -6.53
C PRO A 107 -18.55 -8.96 -6.14
N PHE A 108 -18.14 -7.76 -6.56
CA PHE A 108 -16.85 -7.18 -6.15
C PHE A 108 -16.84 -6.92 -4.64
N GLN A 109 -17.94 -6.40 -4.08
CA GLN A 109 -18.01 -6.21 -2.63
C GLN A 109 -18.04 -7.54 -1.87
N LEU A 110 -18.82 -8.53 -2.33
CA LEU A 110 -18.82 -9.87 -1.74
C LEU A 110 -17.43 -10.51 -1.77
N LEU A 111 -16.72 -10.40 -2.90
CA LEU A 111 -15.34 -10.86 -3.05
C LEU A 111 -14.43 -10.15 -2.05
N SER A 112 -14.57 -8.83 -1.88
CA SER A 112 -13.80 -8.04 -0.91
C SER A 112 -13.98 -8.54 0.51
N VAL A 113 -15.24 -8.76 0.93
CA VAL A 113 -15.58 -9.27 2.27
C VAL A 113 -14.98 -10.66 2.49
N ALA A 114 -15.10 -11.54 1.49
CA ALA A 114 -14.55 -12.90 1.57
C ALA A 114 -13.02 -12.91 1.64
N CYS A 115 -12.34 -12.13 0.79
CA CYS A 115 -10.88 -12.03 0.81
C CYS A 115 -10.35 -11.44 2.13
N LEU A 116 -11.00 -10.41 2.66
CA LEU A 116 -10.63 -9.82 3.95
C LEU A 116 -10.85 -10.80 5.10
N SER A 117 -11.97 -11.52 5.11
CA SER A 117 -12.24 -12.55 6.12
C SER A 117 -11.19 -13.67 6.07
N LEU A 118 -10.81 -14.14 4.88
CA LEU A 118 -9.75 -15.14 4.73
C LEU A 118 -8.40 -14.62 5.22
N ALA A 119 -8.01 -13.39 4.84
CA ALA A 119 -6.75 -12.81 5.30
C ALA A 119 -6.73 -12.63 6.82
N ALA A 120 -7.83 -12.17 7.42
CA ALA A 120 -7.94 -12.03 8.86
C ALA A 120 -7.78 -13.39 9.57
N LYS A 121 -8.37 -14.47 9.04
CA LYS A 121 -8.19 -15.84 9.56
C LYS A 121 -6.76 -16.38 9.46
N MET A 122 -5.95 -15.84 8.55
CA MET A 122 -4.55 -16.25 8.40
C MET A 122 -3.61 -15.48 9.33
N GLU A 123 -3.89 -14.19 9.57
CA GLU A 123 -2.91 -13.27 10.16
C GLU A 123 -3.29 -12.72 11.54
N GLU A 124 -4.58 -12.69 11.87
CA GLU A 124 -5.09 -12.07 13.09
C GLU A 124 -5.35 -13.11 14.18
N PRO A 125 -5.00 -12.82 15.45
CA PRO A 125 -5.29 -13.71 16.56
C PRO A 125 -6.80 -13.82 16.83
N ASP A 126 -7.51 -12.70 16.68
CA ASP A 126 -8.93 -12.57 16.95
C ASP A 126 -9.63 -12.04 15.69
N VAL A 127 -10.48 -12.89 15.10
CA VAL A 127 -11.22 -12.55 13.88
C VAL A 127 -12.66 -12.18 14.24
N PRO A 128 -13.13 -10.96 13.91
CA PRO A 128 -14.52 -10.57 14.11
C PRO A 128 -15.51 -11.48 13.38
N PHE A 129 -16.76 -11.50 13.81
CA PHE A 129 -17.79 -12.26 13.09
C PHE A 129 -18.02 -11.69 11.67
N LEU A 130 -18.46 -12.54 10.74
CA LEU A 130 -18.68 -12.14 9.33
C LEU A 130 -19.63 -10.95 9.16
N LEU A 131 -20.57 -10.75 10.09
CA LEU A 131 -21.46 -9.59 10.07
C LEU A 131 -20.74 -8.33 10.56
N GLU A 132 -19.84 -8.45 11.54
CA GLU A 132 -19.02 -7.35 12.11
C GLU A 132 -17.86 -6.94 11.20
N LEU A 133 -17.46 -7.78 10.25
CA LEU A 133 -16.54 -7.39 9.18
C LEU A 133 -17.22 -6.45 8.16
N GLN A 134 -18.54 -6.43 8.08
CA GLN A 134 -19.31 -5.64 7.10
C GLN A 134 -19.72 -4.27 7.67
N VAL A 135 -18.76 -3.56 8.21
CA VAL A 135 -18.93 -2.24 8.85
C VAL A 135 -18.73 -1.08 7.85
N LEU A 136 -18.95 0.15 8.34
CA LEU A 136 -18.71 1.41 7.64
C LEU A 136 -19.61 1.62 6.42
N GLU A 137 -20.92 1.42 6.64
CA GLU A 137 -21.98 1.66 5.65
C GLU A 137 -21.68 0.99 4.29
N PRO A 138 -21.55 -0.35 4.28
CA PRO A 138 -21.34 -1.07 3.04
C PRO A 138 -22.52 -0.85 2.08
N LYS A 139 -22.24 -0.78 0.77
CA LYS A 139 -23.30 -0.67 -0.26
C LYS A 139 -24.24 -1.89 -0.21
N PHE A 140 -23.69 -3.06 0.11
CA PHE A 140 -24.41 -4.33 0.25
C PHE A 140 -24.02 -5.03 1.56
N VAL A 141 -24.99 -5.64 2.25
CA VAL A 141 -24.74 -6.52 3.40
C VAL A 141 -25.11 -7.94 3.00
N PHE A 142 -24.24 -8.89 3.29
CA PHE A 142 -24.37 -10.28 2.92
C PHE A 142 -24.56 -11.15 4.15
N GLU A 143 -25.44 -12.16 4.02
CA GLU A 143 -25.55 -13.21 5.02
C GLU A 143 -24.22 -13.96 5.21
N PRO A 144 -23.88 -14.39 6.44
CA PRO A 144 -22.66 -15.16 6.70
C PRO A 144 -22.49 -16.37 5.77
N LYS A 145 -23.57 -17.10 5.47
CA LYS A 145 -23.54 -18.26 4.56
C LYS A 145 -23.14 -17.89 3.13
N THR A 146 -23.53 -16.71 2.67
CA THR A 146 -23.17 -16.20 1.34
C THR A 146 -21.68 -15.84 1.29
N VAL A 147 -21.17 -15.19 2.34
CA VAL A 147 -19.73 -14.91 2.47
C VAL A 147 -18.93 -16.20 2.51
N GLN A 148 -19.32 -17.19 3.32
CA GLN A 148 -18.65 -18.50 3.41
C GLN A 148 -18.59 -19.25 2.07
N ARG A 149 -19.66 -19.22 1.27
CA ARG A 149 -19.63 -19.79 -0.09
C ARG A 149 -18.61 -19.08 -0.98
N MET A 150 -18.52 -17.75 -0.86
CA MET A 150 -17.52 -16.98 -1.60
C MET A 150 -16.10 -17.29 -1.10
N GLU A 151 -15.88 -17.44 0.21
CA GLU A 151 -14.59 -17.86 0.77
C GLU A 151 -14.13 -19.20 0.17
N LEU A 152 -15.02 -20.20 0.11
CA LEU A 152 -14.72 -21.50 -0.51
C LEU A 152 -14.38 -21.36 -2.00
N ARG A 153 -15.05 -20.44 -2.70
CA ARG A 153 -14.75 -20.18 -4.11
C ARG A 153 -13.38 -19.52 -4.27
N VAL A 154 -13.02 -18.57 -3.42
CA VAL A 154 -11.69 -17.94 -3.39
C VAL A 154 -10.63 -19.01 -3.10
N LEU A 155 -10.81 -19.81 -2.04
CA LEU A 155 -9.91 -20.91 -1.70
C LEU A 155 -9.67 -21.87 -2.87
N SER A 156 -10.74 -22.26 -3.57
CA SER A 156 -10.65 -23.13 -4.74
C SER A 156 -9.86 -22.50 -5.89
N ILE A 157 -10.10 -21.22 -6.21
CA ILE A 157 -9.39 -20.53 -7.31
C ILE A 157 -7.91 -20.33 -6.95
N LEU A 158 -7.61 -20.06 -5.69
CA LEU A 158 -6.25 -19.85 -5.19
C LEU A 158 -5.51 -21.16 -4.90
N ASN A 159 -6.13 -22.32 -5.17
CA ASN A 159 -5.61 -23.65 -4.83
C ASN A 159 -5.18 -23.77 -3.35
N TRP A 160 -5.94 -23.13 -2.45
CA TRP A 160 -5.65 -23.06 -1.01
C TRP A 160 -4.32 -22.40 -0.63
N ARG A 161 -3.63 -21.77 -1.59
CA ARG A 161 -2.35 -21.07 -1.38
C ARG A 161 -2.59 -19.67 -0.84
N LEU A 162 -2.95 -19.59 0.44
CA LEU A 162 -3.21 -18.34 1.16
C LEU A 162 -1.95 -17.73 1.81
N HIS A 163 -0.96 -18.55 2.16
CA HIS A 163 0.32 -18.07 2.66
C HIS A 163 1.19 -17.54 1.51
N SER A 164 0.75 -16.43 0.92
CA SER A 164 1.42 -15.75 -0.18
C SER A 164 2.71 -15.10 0.30
N VAL A 165 3.76 -15.15 -0.52
CA VAL A 165 4.92 -14.29 -0.34
C VAL A 165 4.54 -12.85 -0.66
N THR A 166 4.90 -11.93 0.22
CA THR A 166 4.55 -10.52 0.23
C THR A 166 5.80 -9.65 0.31
N PRO A 167 5.71 -8.35 -0.03
CA PRO A 167 6.81 -7.42 0.19
C PRO A 167 7.27 -7.36 1.66
N PHE A 168 6.39 -7.63 2.63
CA PHE A 168 6.73 -7.64 4.06
C PHE A 168 7.77 -8.71 4.42
N ASP A 169 7.76 -9.84 3.71
CA ASP A 169 8.69 -10.96 3.93
C ASP A 169 10.15 -10.58 3.63
N PHE A 170 10.37 -9.56 2.80
CA PHE A 170 11.70 -9.07 2.43
C PHE A 170 12.18 -7.88 3.25
N LEU A 171 11.27 -7.13 3.90
CA LEU A 171 11.60 -5.86 4.55
C LEU A 171 12.70 -6.00 5.60
N HIS A 172 12.62 -7.01 6.47
CA HIS A 172 13.61 -7.16 7.54
C HIS A 172 15.02 -7.29 6.97
N CYS A 173 15.22 -8.20 6.02
CA CYS A 173 16.53 -8.43 5.39
C CYS A 173 17.02 -7.17 4.65
N PHE A 174 16.17 -6.55 3.84
CA PHE A 174 16.57 -5.38 3.05
C PHE A 174 16.93 -4.17 3.91
N ILE A 175 16.21 -3.96 5.02
CA ILE A 175 16.52 -2.86 5.94
C ILE A 175 17.80 -3.15 6.74
N SER A 176 18.00 -4.40 7.16
CA SER A 176 19.23 -4.83 7.86
C SER A 176 20.50 -4.69 6.99
N ASN A 177 20.36 -4.79 5.67
CA ASN A 177 21.47 -4.66 4.72
C ASN A 177 21.75 -3.22 4.28
N LEU A 178 20.99 -2.22 4.74
CA LEU A 178 21.24 -0.81 4.39
C LEU A 178 22.63 -0.36 4.88
N PRO A 179 23.40 0.36 4.06
CA PRO A 179 24.71 0.85 4.44
C PRO A 179 24.60 1.85 5.60
N SER A 180 24.93 1.39 6.82
CA SER A 180 24.89 2.22 8.01
C SER A 180 26.02 3.25 7.98
N SER A 181 25.72 4.50 7.63
CA SER A 181 26.70 5.62 7.69
C SER A 181 27.18 5.97 9.12
N SER A 182 26.72 5.25 10.15
CA SER A 182 27.25 5.37 11.51
C SER A 182 27.34 3.99 12.16
N SER A 183 28.44 3.75 12.89
CA SER A 183 28.84 2.49 13.55
C SER A 183 27.91 1.99 14.68
N THR A 184 26.65 2.42 14.70
CA THR A 184 25.62 1.92 15.63
C THR A 184 24.30 1.75 14.90
N PRO A 185 23.75 0.53 14.79
CA PRO A 185 22.36 0.32 14.41
C PRO A 185 21.50 0.97 15.50
N LYS A 186 20.90 2.12 15.20
CA LYS A 186 19.91 2.70 16.10
C LYS A 186 18.58 2.00 15.80
N PRO A 187 17.97 1.26 16.75
CA PRO A 187 16.69 0.58 16.54
C PRO A 187 15.57 1.51 16.04
N ASP A 188 15.73 2.81 16.29
CA ASP A 188 14.90 3.90 15.77
C ASP A 188 14.90 3.99 14.22
N ILE A 189 16.06 3.78 13.56
CA ILE A 189 16.15 3.85 12.09
C ILE A 189 15.41 2.68 11.46
N PHE A 190 15.66 1.46 11.94
CA PHE A 190 14.98 0.26 11.43
C PHE A 190 13.46 0.41 11.55
N THR A 191 12.97 0.81 12.73
CA THR A 191 11.53 0.99 12.99
C THR A 191 10.93 2.05 12.08
N ARG A 192 11.62 3.19 11.90
CA ARG A 192 11.17 4.26 11.01
C ARG A 192 11.11 3.81 9.54
N VAL A 193 12.16 3.18 9.03
CA VAL A 193 12.22 2.71 7.64
C VAL A 193 11.20 1.60 7.41
N PHE A 194 11.05 0.67 8.35
CA PHE A 194 10.04 -0.39 8.29
C PHE A 194 8.62 0.20 8.22
N SER A 195 8.30 1.14 9.12
CA SER A 195 6.99 1.78 9.14
C SER A 195 6.70 2.56 7.85
N ALA A 196 7.66 3.33 7.35
CA ALA A 196 7.50 4.10 6.11
C ALA A 196 7.38 3.18 4.88
N SER A 197 8.20 2.12 4.81
CA SER A 197 8.13 1.11 3.74
C SER A 197 6.78 0.37 3.76
N SER A 198 6.28 0.02 4.95
CA SER A 198 4.97 -0.60 5.15
C SER A 198 3.85 0.27 4.59
N ASP A 199 3.86 1.58 4.87
CA ASP A 199 2.84 2.50 4.34
C ASP A 199 2.91 2.58 2.81
N LEU A 200 4.11 2.72 2.24
CA LEU A 200 4.31 2.72 0.79
C LEU A 200 3.81 1.44 0.13
N ILE A 201 4.19 0.27 0.66
CA ILE A 201 3.72 -1.04 0.19
C ILE A 201 2.20 -1.08 0.14
N LEU A 202 1.53 -0.65 1.21
CA LEU A 202 0.07 -0.62 1.25
C LEU A 202 -0.52 0.30 0.18
N ARG A 203 0.08 1.47 -0.05
CA ARG A 203 -0.38 2.41 -1.08
C ARG A 203 -0.25 1.85 -2.50
N THR A 204 0.79 1.05 -2.79
CA THR A 204 0.98 0.44 -4.12
C THR A 204 -0.24 -0.38 -4.56
N THR A 205 -0.93 -1.02 -3.61
CA THR A 205 -2.10 -1.87 -3.91
C THR A 205 -3.22 -1.14 -4.64
N ARG A 206 -3.32 0.18 -4.47
CA ARG A 206 -4.34 1.03 -5.10
C ARG A 206 -4.03 1.32 -6.57
N VAL A 207 -2.76 1.35 -6.94
CA VAL A 207 -2.33 1.77 -8.28
C VAL A 207 -2.02 0.53 -9.12
N ILE A 208 -2.77 0.35 -10.22
CA ILE A 208 -2.70 -0.87 -11.04
C ILE A 208 -1.32 -1.08 -11.70
N ASP A 209 -0.55 -0.03 -11.93
CA ASP A 209 0.77 -0.14 -12.55
C ASP A 209 1.77 -0.90 -11.66
N PHE A 210 1.52 -1.00 -10.36
CA PHE A 210 2.33 -1.83 -9.47
C PHE A 210 2.09 -3.34 -9.62
N LEU A 211 1.00 -3.76 -10.28
CA LEU A 211 0.67 -5.18 -10.48
C LEU A 211 1.73 -5.93 -11.31
N GLY A 212 2.55 -5.21 -12.08
CA GLY A 212 3.63 -5.77 -12.88
C GLY A 212 4.94 -6.04 -12.11
N PHE A 213 5.05 -5.65 -10.84
CA PHE A 213 6.26 -5.82 -10.05
C PHE A 213 6.14 -6.96 -9.06
N ALA A 214 7.22 -7.73 -8.92
CA ALA A 214 7.30 -8.81 -7.94
C ALA A 214 7.34 -8.25 -6.51
N PRO A 215 6.87 -9.02 -5.50
CA PRO A 215 6.91 -8.62 -4.10
C PRO A 215 8.27 -8.11 -3.61
N SER A 216 9.36 -8.78 -3.99
CA SER A 216 10.74 -8.40 -3.68
C SER A 216 11.11 -7.04 -4.28
N THR A 217 10.66 -6.76 -5.50
CA THR A 217 10.90 -5.48 -6.19
C THR A 217 10.16 -4.33 -5.50
N ILE A 218 8.89 -4.55 -5.11
CA ILE A 218 8.09 -3.58 -4.36
C ILE A 218 8.74 -3.29 -3.00
N ALA A 219 9.20 -4.33 -2.30
CA ALA A 219 9.87 -4.17 -1.00
C ALA A 219 11.16 -3.35 -1.12
N ALA A 220 12.02 -3.68 -2.09
CA ALA A 220 13.27 -2.96 -2.31
C ALA A 220 13.03 -1.48 -2.66
N ALA A 221 12.10 -1.20 -3.56
CA ALA A 221 11.73 0.16 -3.93
C ALA A 221 11.16 0.96 -2.74
N ALA A 222 10.30 0.33 -1.93
CA ALA A 222 9.74 0.97 -0.73
C ALA A 222 10.82 1.31 0.30
N VAL A 223 11.79 0.40 0.51
CA VAL A 223 12.93 0.63 1.42
C VAL A 223 13.81 1.76 0.93
N LEU A 224 14.10 1.85 -0.38
CA LEU A 224 14.86 2.95 -0.98
C LEU A 224 14.13 4.30 -0.81
N CYS A 225 12.81 4.34 -1.06
CA CYS A 225 12.03 5.55 -0.81
C CYS A 225 12.04 5.96 0.68
N ALA A 226 11.97 4.98 1.59
CA ALA A 226 11.90 5.20 3.03
C ALA A 226 13.23 5.57 3.69
N SER A 227 14.37 5.14 3.13
CA SER A 227 15.70 5.44 3.66
C SER A 227 16.12 6.88 3.41
N GLY A 228 15.50 7.56 2.44
CA GLY A 228 15.82 8.95 2.07
C GLY A 228 17.15 9.09 1.33
N GLU A 229 17.77 7.98 0.92
CA GLU A 229 18.95 7.98 0.09
C GLU A 229 18.54 8.36 -1.33
N ALA A 230 18.71 9.63 -1.70
CA ALA A 230 18.60 10.11 -3.09
C ALA A 230 19.73 9.57 -4.00
N GLY A 231 20.36 8.46 -3.62
CA GLY A 231 21.53 7.86 -4.24
C GLY A 231 21.12 6.76 -5.22
N SER A 232 21.90 6.61 -6.29
CA SER A 232 21.61 5.77 -7.44
C SER A 232 21.06 4.38 -7.10
N ALA A 233 20.19 3.83 -7.96
CA ALA A 233 19.74 2.41 -7.93
C ALA A 233 20.87 1.35 -8.02
N SER A 234 22.13 1.75 -7.84
CA SER A 234 23.27 0.87 -7.57
C SER A 234 23.20 0.26 -6.16
N ASP A 235 22.54 0.92 -5.19
CA ASP A 235 22.41 0.48 -3.79
C ASP A 235 21.22 -0.47 -3.60
N CYS A 236 21.04 -1.40 -4.55
CA CYS A 236 19.99 -2.40 -4.44
C CYS A 236 20.28 -3.29 -3.22
N PRO A 237 19.30 -3.52 -2.32
CA PRO A 237 19.55 -4.22 -1.05
C PRO A 237 19.92 -5.71 -1.22
N ASP A 238 19.81 -6.25 -2.44
CA ASP A 238 20.11 -7.66 -2.76
C ASP A 238 20.57 -7.80 -4.22
N GLU A 239 21.60 -8.62 -4.48
CA GLU A 239 22.15 -8.86 -5.81
C GLU A 239 21.23 -9.67 -6.74
N ARG A 240 20.29 -10.45 -6.18
CA ARG A 240 19.33 -11.26 -6.95
C ARG A 240 18.26 -10.42 -7.66
N LEU A 241 18.11 -9.16 -7.27
CA LEU A 241 17.09 -8.27 -7.80
C LEU A 241 17.46 -7.70 -9.18
N ASN A 242 16.46 -7.59 -10.04
CA ASN A 242 16.61 -6.84 -11.28
C ASN A 242 16.64 -5.33 -10.97
N LYS A 243 17.82 -4.72 -11.05
CA LYS A 243 18.06 -3.30 -10.75
C LYS A 243 17.22 -2.34 -11.60
N GLU A 244 16.90 -2.71 -12.84
CA GLU A 244 16.05 -1.89 -13.71
C GLU A 244 14.60 -1.90 -13.24
N MET A 245 14.08 -3.07 -12.85
CA MET A 245 12.73 -3.21 -12.31
C MET A 245 12.59 -2.47 -10.98
N VAL A 246 13.58 -2.56 -10.09
CA VAL A 246 13.60 -1.81 -8.82
C VAL A 246 13.61 -0.30 -9.09
N ARG A 247 14.44 0.18 -10.03
CA ARG A 247 14.48 1.60 -10.40
C ARG A 247 13.14 2.08 -10.96
N SER A 248 12.52 1.29 -11.84
CA SER A 248 11.21 1.63 -12.42
C SER A 248 10.12 1.66 -11.34
N CYS A 249 10.11 0.69 -10.42
CA CYS A 249 9.17 0.65 -9.31
C CYS A 249 9.36 1.85 -8.37
N HIS A 250 10.60 2.19 -8.02
CA HIS A 250 10.95 3.35 -7.20
C HIS A 250 10.45 4.66 -7.82
N GLN A 251 10.70 4.87 -9.12
CA GLN A 251 10.22 6.06 -9.82
C GLN A 251 8.69 6.18 -9.79
N LEU A 252 7.97 5.06 -9.98
CA LEU A 252 6.51 5.05 -9.85
C LEU A 252 6.05 5.35 -8.41
N MET A 253 6.77 4.89 -7.39
CA MET A 253 6.46 5.25 -6.00
C MET A 253 6.62 6.75 -5.75
N GLU A 254 7.71 7.34 -6.24
CA GLU A 254 7.95 8.79 -6.16
C GLU A 254 6.88 9.60 -6.90
N GLU A 255 6.45 9.13 -8.08
CA GLU A 255 5.45 9.81 -8.90
C GLU A 255 4.03 9.73 -8.31
N TYR A 256 3.61 8.54 -7.88
CA TYR A 256 2.21 8.29 -7.51
C TYR A 256 1.92 8.33 -6.01
N LEU A 257 2.90 8.01 -5.17
CA LEU A 257 2.65 7.68 -3.75
C LEU A 257 3.25 8.69 -2.77
N ILE A 258 4.28 9.42 -3.20
CA ILE A 258 4.95 10.46 -2.42
C ILE A 258 4.42 11.81 -2.88
N ASP A 259 3.69 12.51 -2.00
CA ASP A 259 3.27 13.89 -2.26
C ASP A 259 4.50 14.78 -2.37
N THR A 260 4.98 14.99 -3.59
CA THR A 260 6.03 15.96 -3.87
C THR A 260 5.39 17.35 -3.92
N CYS A 261 4.78 17.80 -2.81
CA CYS A 261 4.53 19.23 -2.64
C CYS A 261 5.89 19.95 -2.68
N PRO A 262 6.15 20.90 -3.59
CA PRO A 262 7.44 21.58 -3.71
C PRO A 262 7.81 22.47 -2.51
N SER A 263 7.06 22.44 -1.39
CA SER A 263 7.17 23.43 -0.32
C SER A 263 8.30 23.18 0.70
N ALA A 264 8.99 22.05 0.64
CA ALA A 264 10.07 21.73 1.61
C ALA A 264 11.49 21.81 1.04
N ARG A 265 11.68 22.23 -0.23
CA ARG A 265 13.01 22.56 -0.78
C ARG A 265 13.14 24.05 -1.09
N LEU A 266 12.74 24.91 -0.15
CA LEU A 266 13.37 26.22 -0.04
C LEU A 266 14.82 25.97 0.38
N LYS A 267 15.69 25.83 -0.63
CA LYS A 267 17.09 26.14 -0.50
C LYS A 267 17.16 27.42 0.34
N GLN A 268 17.85 27.32 1.47
CA GLN A 268 18.32 28.46 2.24
C GLN A 268 19.35 29.20 1.36
N ARG A 269 18.87 29.84 0.30
CA ARG A 269 19.61 30.80 -0.48
C ARG A 269 19.36 32.11 0.25
N ARG A 270 20.32 32.47 1.09
CA ARG A 270 20.42 33.79 1.71
C ARG A 270 20.20 34.81 0.60
N ALA A 271 19.02 35.42 0.56
CA ALA A 271 18.72 36.49 -0.37
C ALA A 271 19.52 37.70 0.09
N GLU A 272 20.51 38.12 -0.71
CA GLU A 272 21.04 39.47 -0.59
C GLU A 272 19.93 40.47 -0.96
N PRO A 273 19.77 41.56 -0.21
CA PRO A 273 18.78 42.58 -0.53
C PRO A 273 19.16 43.28 -1.85
N PRO A 274 18.17 43.65 -2.69
CA PRO A 274 18.43 44.32 -3.95
C PRO A 274 19.02 45.73 -3.74
N PRO A 275 19.87 46.22 -4.66
CA PRO A 275 20.44 47.56 -4.57
C PRO A 275 19.36 48.63 -4.75
N THR A 276 19.40 49.63 -3.86
CA THR A 276 18.53 50.81 -3.90
C THR A 276 18.76 51.65 -5.15
N PRO A 277 17.72 52.20 -5.79
CA PRO A 277 17.89 53.11 -6.92
C PRO A 277 18.49 54.46 -6.46
N PRO A 278 19.31 55.13 -7.28
CA PRO A 278 19.89 56.42 -6.92
C PRO A 278 18.81 57.52 -6.97
N SER A 279 18.56 58.18 -5.84
CA SER A 279 17.72 59.37 -5.78
C SER A 279 18.45 60.59 -6.37
N PRO A 280 17.76 61.45 -7.14
CA PRO A 280 18.38 62.59 -7.80
C PRO A 280 18.74 63.70 -6.81
N VAL A 281 19.90 64.31 -7.05
CA VAL A 281 20.49 65.38 -6.27
C VAL A 281 19.88 66.74 -6.61
N GLY A 282 19.52 67.48 -5.57
CA GLY A 282 19.40 68.95 -5.56
C GLY A 282 17.97 69.48 -5.53
N VAL A 283 17.58 70.52 -4.79
CA VAL A 283 18.31 71.63 -4.13
C VAL A 283 17.24 72.39 -3.29
N LEU A 284 17.52 72.69 -2.01
CA LEU A 284 17.01 73.81 -1.14
C LEU A 284 15.48 73.93 -0.90
N ASP A 285 14.92 74.51 0.16
CA ASP A 285 15.36 74.98 1.48
C ASP A 285 14.09 75.15 2.35
N ALA A 286 14.30 75.21 3.67
CA ALA A 286 13.52 75.97 4.65
C ALA A 286 12.00 75.71 4.87
N ALA A 287 11.75 75.27 6.10
CA ALA A 287 10.84 75.89 7.08
C ALA A 287 9.36 75.44 7.18
N ALA A 288 9.07 75.08 8.44
CA ALA A 288 7.92 75.49 9.24
C ALA A 288 6.71 74.54 9.39
N CYS A 289 6.44 74.29 10.68
CA CYS A 289 5.17 73.96 11.31
C CYS A 289 4.61 72.56 11.03
N GLY A 290 4.14 71.80 12.01
CA GLY A 290 3.83 72.07 13.41
C GLY A 290 2.94 70.91 13.90
N SER A 291 2.97 70.67 15.21
CA SER A 291 2.08 69.83 16.03
C SER A 291 0.65 69.61 15.48
N CYS A 292 -0.13 68.58 15.84
CA CYS A 292 -0.34 68.07 17.20
C CYS A 292 -1.09 66.71 17.28
N ASP A 293 -0.98 66.21 18.51
CA ASP A 293 -1.58 65.11 19.26
C ASP A 293 -3.06 64.69 19.09
N THR A 294 -3.26 63.42 19.51
CA THR A 294 -4.38 62.73 20.22
C THR A 294 -5.64 63.56 20.55
N ARG A 295 -6.87 63.03 20.63
CA ARG A 295 -7.35 61.89 21.44
C ARG A 295 -8.87 61.70 21.22
N SER A 296 -9.36 60.48 21.48
CA SER A 296 -10.68 60.02 21.99
C SER A 296 -11.97 60.78 21.69
N ASP A 297 -13.03 60.05 21.33
CA ASP A 297 -14.10 59.65 22.27
C ASP A 297 -15.24 58.90 21.56
N ASN A 298 -15.86 57.98 22.29
CA ASN A 298 -17.14 57.30 21.96
C ASN A 298 -18.25 58.03 22.75
N PRO A 299 -19.56 58.04 22.37
CA PRO A 299 -20.46 56.93 22.72
C PRO A 299 -21.80 56.82 21.92
N ASN A 300 -22.68 55.91 22.39
CA ASN A 300 -24.16 55.80 22.21
C ASN A 300 -24.70 55.13 20.92
N SER A 301 -25.82 54.40 20.87
CA SER A 301 -26.80 53.81 21.82
C SER A 301 -27.96 53.17 21.01
N ILE A 302 -28.79 52.28 21.61
CA ILE A 302 -30.17 51.83 21.18
C ILE A 302 -30.18 50.72 20.07
N GLY A 303 -30.98 49.64 20.07
CA GLY A 303 -32.07 49.12 20.93
C GLY A 303 -33.30 48.64 20.09
N LEU A 304 -33.74 47.38 20.27
CA LEU A 304 -35.06 46.75 19.95
C LEU A 304 -35.45 46.53 18.45
N ALA A 305 -36.33 45.61 18.00
CA ALA A 305 -36.87 44.28 18.34
C ALA A 305 -38.01 43.94 17.31
N GLU A 306 -38.39 42.64 17.17
CA GLU A 306 -39.65 42.09 16.58
C GLU A 306 -39.81 42.06 15.02
N ALA A 307 -40.59 41.21 14.34
CA ALA A 307 -41.16 39.85 14.50
C ALA A 307 -41.85 39.45 13.15
N GLU A 308 -41.96 38.14 12.87
CA GLU A 308 -42.96 37.40 12.04
C GLU A 308 -43.28 37.72 10.55
N ALA A 309 -43.34 36.64 9.74
CA ALA A 309 -44.37 36.42 8.69
C ALA A 309 -44.41 34.94 8.24
N GLU A 310 -45.61 34.34 8.31
CA GLU A 310 -46.04 33.07 7.70
C GLU A 310 -46.19 33.18 6.16
N VAL A 311 -46.31 32.04 5.45
CA VAL A 311 -47.35 31.77 4.40
C VAL A 311 -47.28 30.28 3.97
N GLU A 312 -48.44 29.60 4.06
CA GLU A 312 -48.80 28.30 3.48
C GLU A 312 -48.90 28.32 1.94
N ALA A 313 -48.73 27.15 1.29
CA ALA A 313 -49.67 26.66 0.25
C ALA A 313 -49.40 25.20 -0.18
N GLU A 314 -50.48 24.42 -0.20
CA GLU A 314 -50.65 23.01 -0.63
C GLU A 314 -50.74 22.79 -2.17
N LEU A 315 -50.19 21.64 -2.62
CA LEU A 315 -50.71 20.55 -3.51
C LEU A 315 -51.63 20.83 -4.74
N PRO A 316 -51.56 20.03 -5.86
CA PRO A 316 -52.14 18.68 -5.84
C PRO A 316 -51.54 17.56 -6.74
N ASN A 317 -51.64 16.35 -6.17
CA ASN A 317 -51.89 15.01 -6.73
C ASN A 317 -52.06 14.80 -8.25
N LYS A 318 -51.40 13.76 -8.78
CA LYS A 318 -52.01 12.77 -9.70
C LYS A 318 -51.54 11.34 -9.38
N ARG A 319 -52.46 10.55 -8.82
CA ARG A 319 -52.47 9.08 -8.86
C ARG A 319 -52.76 8.60 -10.28
N LEU A 320 -52.10 7.55 -10.74
CA LEU A 320 -52.68 6.59 -11.70
C LEU A 320 -52.41 5.16 -11.21
N ARG A 321 -53.41 4.31 -11.39
CA ARG A 321 -53.64 3.02 -10.72
C ARG A 321 -53.18 1.85 -11.61
N SER A 322 -52.76 0.78 -10.94
CA SER A 322 -52.44 -0.60 -11.37
C SER A 322 -53.26 -1.21 -12.51
N SER A 323 -52.61 -2.06 -13.31
CA SER A 323 -53.20 -3.28 -13.91
C SER A 323 -52.14 -4.39 -14.05
N ALA A 324 -52.39 -5.55 -13.43
CA ALA A 324 -51.78 -6.84 -13.76
C ALA A 324 -52.67 -7.61 -14.76
N PRO A 325 -52.18 -8.72 -15.34
CA PRO A 325 -53.06 -9.88 -15.49
C PRO A 325 -52.44 -11.23 -15.07
N ASP A 326 -53.35 -12.15 -14.79
CA ASP A 326 -53.22 -13.53 -14.32
C ASP A 326 -52.63 -14.53 -15.33
N VAL A 327 -51.88 -15.49 -14.77
CA VAL A 327 -51.87 -16.97 -14.94
C VAL A 327 -52.37 -17.60 -16.25
N GLN A 328 -51.54 -18.47 -16.84
CA GLN A 328 -52.02 -19.80 -17.29
C GLN A 328 -50.92 -20.89 -17.32
N GLN A 329 -51.22 -22.00 -16.63
CA GLN A 329 -50.56 -23.30 -16.71
C GLN A 329 -50.82 -23.98 -18.07
N ARG A 330 -49.79 -24.62 -18.62
CA ARG A 330 -49.81 -26.00 -19.11
C ARG A 330 -48.38 -26.52 -19.26
#